data_AF-A0A0D7AX98-F1
#
_entry.id   AF-A0A0D7AX98-F1
#
_cell.length_a   1.000
_cell.length_b   1.000
_cell.length_c   1.000
_cell.angle_alpha   90.00
_cell.angle_beta   90.00
_cell.angle_gamma   90.00
#
_symmetry.space_group_name_H-M   'P 1'
#
loop_
_entity.id
_entity.type
_entity.pdbx_description
1 polymer ?
#
loop_
_entity_poly.entity_id
_entity_poly.type
_entity_poly.pdbx_seq_one_letter_code
_entity_poly.pdbx_strand_id
1 'polypeptide(L)'
;MDVEDSVAYYEPYDQIMPKKQVDLLQLWDFFGVPHECVKQLWGRVLPIIGFEINARALTATLPPTLKAELVTALREFAASRQRRLHEFHEIAGWSNWSFNVFPLLKPGLANVYAKVAGKKNPNASVYINCAVKDNLTWMADHIEQSSGTFFFENIDWHPLGDAD
;
A
#
# COMPACT_ATOMS: atom_id res chain seq x y z
N MET A 1 -28.55 -12.99 2.38
CA MET A 1 -28.94 -12.95 0.96
C MET A 1 -28.13 -11.83 0.36
N ASP A 2 -27.00 -12.20 -0.26
CA ASP A 2 -25.98 -11.25 -0.69
C ASP A 2 -26.54 -10.27 -1.73
N VAL A 3 -26.22 -9.00 -1.54
CA VAL A 3 -26.52 -7.90 -2.45
C VAL A 3 -25.55 -7.96 -3.63
N GLU A 4 -25.44 -9.12 -4.27
CA GLU A 4 -24.77 -9.25 -5.55
C GLU A 4 -25.81 -8.92 -6.62
N ASP A 5 -25.47 -7.98 -7.52
CA ASP A 5 -26.13 -7.71 -8.81
C ASP A 5 -27.18 -6.59 -8.91
N SER A 6 -27.38 -5.75 -7.90
CA SER A 6 -28.12 -4.48 -8.13
C SER A 6 -27.19 -3.44 -8.75
N VAL A 7 -27.37 -3.17 -10.04
CA VAL A 7 -26.68 -2.11 -10.78
C VAL A 7 -27.64 -0.96 -11.12
N ALA A 8 -27.10 0.24 -11.28
CA ALA A 8 -27.83 1.43 -11.68
C ALA A 8 -27.01 2.25 -12.68
N TYR A 9 -27.69 2.97 -13.58
CA TYR A 9 -27.06 3.91 -14.48
C TYR A 9 -26.78 5.23 -13.76
N TYR A 10 -25.57 5.75 -13.90
CA TYR A 10 -25.14 7.03 -13.36
C TYR A 10 -24.80 7.98 -14.49
N GLU A 11 -25.70 8.94 -14.71
CA GLU A 11 -25.67 9.88 -15.85
C GLU A 11 -24.39 10.72 -15.93
N PRO A 12 -23.84 11.28 -14.83
CA PRO A 12 -22.64 12.12 -14.92
C PRO A 12 -21.41 11.43 -15.50
N TYR A 13 -21.35 10.09 -15.43
CA TYR A 13 -20.27 9.29 -16.02
C TYR A 13 -20.70 8.44 -17.21
N ASP A 14 -21.99 8.45 -17.58
CA ASP A 14 -22.57 7.59 -18.61
C ASP A 14 -22.23 6.10 -18.43
N GLN A 15 -22.38 5.58 -17.19
CA GLN A 15 -21.94 4.22 -16.83
C GLN A 15 -22.95 3.48 -15.96
N ILE A 16 -23.00 2.15 -16.14
CA ILE A 16 -23.72 1.23 -15.24
C ILE A 16 -22.75 0.80 -14.12
N MET A 17 -23.13 1.03 -12.87
CA MET A 17 -22.29 0.82 -11.69
C MET A 17 -23.10 0.14 -10.57
N PRO A 18 -22.46 -0.42 -9.53
CA PRO A 18 -23.17 -0.95 -8.36
C PRO A 18 -24.09 0.10 -7.74
N LYS A 19 -25.34 -0.27 -7.48
CA LYS A 19 -26.38 0.67 -7.02
C LYS A 19 -25.95 1.48 -5.80
N LYS A 20 -25.32 0.85 -4.80
CA LYS A 20 -24.84 1.54 -3.59
C LYS A 20 -23.80 2.62 -3.90
N GLN A 21 -22.97 2.38 -4.91
CA GLN A 21 -21.98 3.36 -5.36
C GLN A 21 -22.66 4.52 -6.09
N VAL A 22 -23.67 4.24 -6.93
CA VAL A 22 -24.50 5.28 -7.57
C VAL A 22 -25.21 6.15 -6.52
N ASP A 23 -25.83 5.52 -5.52
CA ASP A 23 -26.54 6.22 -4.45
C ASP A 23 -25.58 7.15 -3.66
N LEU A 24 -24.33 6.72 -3.43
CA LEU A 24 -23.30 7.55 -2.81
C LEU A 24 -22.85 8.72 -3.71
N LEU A 25 -22.66 8.47 -5.00
CA LEU A 25 -22.27 9.50 -5.97
C LEU A 25 -23.35 10.57 -6.08
N GLN A 26 -24.63 10.19 -6.15
CA GLN A 26 -25.75 11.13 -6.14
C GLN A 26 -25.81 11.95 -4.85
N LEU A 27 -25.43 11.37 -3.71
CA LEU A 27 -25.32 12.12 -2.46
C LEU A 27 -24.18 13.13 -2.52
N TRP A 28 -23.05 12.79 -3.12
CA TRP A 28 -21.94 13.72 -3.34
C TRP A 28 -22.32 14.83 -4.32
N ASP A 29 -23.04 14.53 -5.40
CA ASP A 29 -23.61 15.53 -6.32
C ASP A 29 -24.50 16.52 -5.55
N PHE A 30 -25.38 16.00 -4.68
CA PHE A 30 -26.25 16.83 -3.84
C PHE A 30 -25.48 17.76 -2.91
N PHE A 31 -24.36 17.30 -2.32
CA PHE A 31 -23.52 18.12 -1.46
C PHE A 31 -22.48 18.98 -2.22
N GLY A 32 -22.36 18.82 -3.54
CA GLY A 32 -21.30 19.46 -4.32
C GLY A 32 -19.90 18.97 -3.99
N VAL A 33 -19.75 17.71 -3.54
CA VAL A 33 -18.45 17.09 -3.28
C VAL A 33 -17.84 16.65 -4.62
N PRO A 34 -16.66 17.16 -5.01
CA PRO A 34 -16.06 16.80 -6.29
C PRO A 34 -15.61 15.34 -6.30
N HIS A 35 -15.89 14.65 -7.40
CA HIS A 35 -15.46 13.28 -7.64
C HIS A 35 -15.08 13.06 -9.11
N GLU A 36 -14.23 12.06 -9.35
CA GLU A 36 -13.73 11.71 -10.68
C GLU A 36 -14.08 10.27 -11.04
N CYS A 37 -14.53 10.04 -12.28
CA CYS A 37 -14.92 8.72 -12.80
C CYS A 37 -13.78 7.71 -12.63
N VAL A 38 -12.55 8.10 -12.96
CA VAL A 38 -11.37 7.22 -12.88
C VAL A 38 -11.05 6.71 -11.47
N LYS A 39 -11.58 7.37 -10.42
CA LYS A 39 -11.43 6.96 -9.03
C LYS A 39 -12.58 6.08 -8.53
N GLN A 40 -13.65 5.93 -9.31
CA GLN A 40 -14.85 5.17 -8.94
C GLN A 40 -14.76 3.70 -9.37
N LEU A 41 -13.75 3.01 -8.88
CA LEU A 41 -13.52 1.60 -9.18
C LEU A 41 -14.42 0.70 -8.32
N TRP A 42 -14.82 -0.44 -8.87
CA TRP A 42 -15.59 -1.47 -8.15
C TRP A 42 -15.18 -2.87 -8.60
N GLY A 43 -15.43 -3.85 -7.73
CA GLY A 43 -14.99 -5.22 -7.92
C GLY A 43 -14.38 -5.79 -6.65
N ARG A 44 -13.82 -7.00 -6.77
CA ARG A 44 -13.25 -7.71 -5.61
C ARG A 44 -11.75 -7.50 -5.42
N VAL A 45 -11.06 -6.94 -6.41
CA VAL A 45 -9.65 -6.56 -6.31
C VAL A 45 -9.55 -5.11 -6.76
N LEU A 46 -9.11 -4.23 -5.86
CA LEU A 46 -9.11 -2.79 -6.09
C LEU A 46 -7.79 -2.15 -5.68
N PRO A 47 -7.26 -1.19 -6.47
CA PRO A 47 -6.19 -0.34 -6.01
C PRO A 47 -6.74 0.72 -5.03
N ILE A 48 -6.26 0.72 -3.78
CA ILE A 48 -6.63 1.69 -2.74
C ILE A 48 -5.37 2.36 -2.20
N ILE A 49 -5.24 3.67 -2.43
CA ILE A 49 -4.08 4.49 -2.01
C ILE A 49 -2.74 3.87 -2.49
N GLY A 50 -2.76 3.24 -3.67
CA GLY A 50 -1.59 2.58 -4.28
C GLY A 50 -1.31 1.14 -3.80
N PHE A 51 -2.16 0.56 -2.94
CA PHE A 51 -2.12 -0.85 -2.57
C PHE A 51 -3.14 -1.67 -3.35
N GLU A 52 -2.84 -2.93 -3.63
CA GLU A 52 -3.83 -3.87 -4.13
C GLU A 52 -4.58 -4.50 -2.94
N ILE A 53 -5.89 -4.27 -2.89
CA ILE A 53 -6.79 -4.84 -1.88
C ILE A 53 -7.60 -5.93 -2.55
N ASN A 54 -7.42 -7.17 -2.10
CA ASN A 54 -8.12 -8.33 -2.61
C ASN A 54 -9.14 -8.82 -1.58
N ALA A 55 -10.42 -8.50 -1.81
CA ALA A 55 -11.52 -8.89 -0.94
C ALA A 55 -11.86 -10.40 -1.02
N ARG A 56 -11.41 -11.13 -2.05
CA ARG A 56 -11.57 -12.60 -2.11
C ARG A 56 -10.57 -13.30 -1.18
N ALA A 57 -9.32 -12.84 -1.24
CA ALA A 57 -8.24 -13.39 -0.43
C ALA A 57 -8.13 -12.71 0.93
N LEU A 58 -8.92 -11.65 1.19
CA LEU A 58 -8.82 -10.79 2.37
C LEU A 58 -7.39 -10.28 2.61
N THR A 59 -6.67 -9.96 1.52
CA THR A 59 -5.28 -9.49 1.57
C THR A 59 -5.13 -8.06 1.09
N ALA A 60 -4.10 -7.40 1.63
CA ALA A 60 -3.52 -6.15 1.15
C ALA A 60 -2.08 -6.39 0.75
N THR A 61 -1.68 -5.92 -0.42
CA THR A 61 -0.27 -5.98 -0.84
C THR A 61 0.09 -4.80 -1.75
N LEU A 62 1.37 -4.70 -2.11
CA LEU A 62 1.79 -3.82 -3.19
C LEU A 62 1.37 -4.43 -4.53
N PRO A 63 0.89 -3.63 -5.49
CA PRO A 63 0.77 -4.05 -6.88
C PRO A 63 2.07 -4.70 -7.36
N PRO A 64 2.04 -5.78 -8.15
CA PRO A 64 3.23 -6.55 -8.52
C PRO A 64 4.37 -5.70 -9.11
N THR A 65 4.03 -4.68 -9.91
CA THR A 65 4.99 -3.74 -10.49
C THR A 65 5.68 -2.90 -9.42
N LEU A 66 4.90 -2.20 -8.58
CA LEU A 66 5.43 -1.38 -7.48
C LEU A 66 6.25 -2.22 -6.47
N LYS A 67 5.83 -3.46 -6.24
CA LYS A 67 6.56 -4.41 -5.41
C LYS A 67 7.95 -4.71 -6.01
N ALA A 68 8.01 -5.04 -7.30
CA ALA A 68 9.27 -5.33 -8.00
C ALA A 68 10.19 -4.10 -8.08
N GLU A 69 9.62 -2.92 -8.30
CA GLU A 69 10.36 -1.66 -8.31
C GLU A 69 10.97 -1.34 -6.94
N LEU A 70 10.20 -1.50 -5.85
CA LEU A 70 10.72 -1.30 -4.49
C LEU A 70 11.82 -2.32 -4.15
N VAL A 71 11.63 -3.60 -4.50
CA VAL A 71 12.66 -4.64 -4.28
C VAL A 71 13.94 -4.32 -5.04
N THR A 72 13.82 -3.91 -6.29
CA THR A 72 14.96 -3.48 -7.11
C THR A 72 15.67 -2.29 -6.48
N ALA A 73 14.92 -1.24 -6.10
CA ALA A 73 15.47 -0.05 -5.48
C ALA A 73 16.22 -0.36 -4.18
N LEU A 74 15.66 -1.22 -3.31
CA LEU A 74 16.31 -1.67 -2.08
C LEU A 74 17.63 -2.41 -2.36
N ARG A 75 17.63 -3.33 -3.32
CA ARG A 75 18.81 -4.11 -3.71
C ARG A 75 19.91 -3.23 -4.31
N GLU A 76 19.55 -2.32 -5.22
CA GLU A 76 20.49 -1.36 -5.81
C GLU A 76 21.07 -0.39 -4.78
N PHE A 77 20.24 0.06 -3.83
CA PHE A 77 20.68 0.89 -2.73
C PHE A 77 21.70 0.13 -1.87
N ALA A 78 21.40 -1.11 -1.47
CA ALA A 78 22.29 -1.95 -0.66
C ALA A 78 23.61 -2.30 -1.36
N ALA A 79 23.59 -2.51 -2.68
CA ALA A 79 24.78 -2.79 -3.48
C ALA A 79 25.74 -1.58 -3.60
N SER A 80 25.21 -0.37 -3.43
CA SER A 80 26.00 0.87 -3.57
C SER A 80 27.04 1.03 -2.45
N ARG A 81 28.16 1.72 -2.76
CA ARG A 81 29.17 2.08 -1.74
C ARG A 81 28.71 3.27 -0.89
N GLN A 82 28.06 4.24 -1.53
CA GLN A 82 27.59 5.48 -0.92
C GLN A 82 26.41 6.02 -1.73
N ARG A 83 25.56 6.80 -1.07
CA ARG A 83 24.42 7.50 -1.66
C ARG A 83 24.30 8.89 -1.04
N ARG A 84 23.66 9.82 -1.74
CA ARG A 84 23.36 11.15 -1.21
C ARG A 84 22.36 11.04 -0.07
N LEU A 85 22.44 11.95 0.88
CA LEU A 85 21.55 11.94 2.05
C LEU A 85 20.06 11.93 1.67
N HIS A 86 19.65 12.68 0.63
CA HIS A 86 18.25 12.66 0.20
C HIS A 86 17.80 11.29 -0.32
N GLU A 87 18.67 10.52 -0.98
CA GLU A 87 18.35 9.18 -1.46
C GLU A 87 18.09 8.22 -0.28
N PHE A 88 18.77 8.41 0.86
CA PHE A 88 18.45 7.67 2.10
C PHE A 88 17.03 8.00 2.60
N HIS A 89 16.61 9.26 2.52
CA HIS A 89 15.27 9.66 2.92
C HIS A 89 14.21 9.16 1.94
N GLU A 90 14.51 9.15 0.65
CA GLU A 90 13.64 8.61 -0.39
C GLU A 90 13.38 7.11 -0.20
N ILE A 91 14.45 6.30 -0.05
CA ILE A 91 14.29 4.85 0.16
C ILE A 91 13.59 4.55 1.50
N ALA A 92 13.88 5.34 2.54
CA ALA A 92 13.19 5.21 3.82
C ALA A 92 11.70 5.59 3.72
N GLY A 93 11.37 6.64 2.98
CA GLY A 93 10.00 7.08 2.76
C GLY A 93 9.18 6.05 1.99
N TRP A 94 9.73 5.54 0.89
CA TRP A 94 9.07 4.50 0.09
C TRP A 94 8.89 3.19 0.86
N SER A 95 9.93 2.76 1.60
CA SER A 95 9.82 1.59 2.49
C SER A 95 8.79 1.82 3.60
N ASN A 96 8.76 3.00 4.21
CA ASN A 96 7.79 3.32 5.26
C ASN A 96 6.35 3.32 4.72
N TRP A 97 6.14 3.73 3.46
CA TRP A 97 4.85 3.59 2.80
C TRP A 97 4.46 2.12 2.59
N SER A 98 5.40 1.26 2.16
CA SER A 98 5.11 -0.18 2.00
C SER A 98 4.81 -0.89 3.34
N PHE A 99 5.28 -0.37 4.48
CA PHE A 99 4.97 -0.94 5.79
C PHE A 99 3.49 -0.84 6.21
N ASN A 100 2.64 -0.12 5.47
CA ASN A 100 1.19 -0.23 5.63
C ASN A 100 0.67 -1.63 5.27
N VAL A 101 1.36 -2.34 4.37
CA VAL A 101 1.03 -3.70 3.93
C VAL A 101 2.11 -4.73 4.29
N PHE A 102 3.23 -4.30 4.88
CA PHE A 102 4.27 -5.15 5.46
C PHE A 102 4.72 -4.63 6.85
N PRO A 103 3.82 -4.56 7.85
CA PRO A 103 4.09 -3.86 9.11
C PRO A 103 5.23 -4.45 9.92
N LEU A 104 5.49 -5.75 9.79
CA LEU A 104 6.56 -6.45 10.52
C LEU A 104 7.97 -6.10 10.01
N LEU A 105 8.09 -5.42 8.86
CA LEU A 105 9.38 -5.04 8.27
C LEU A 105 9.89 -3.68 8.78
N LYS A 106 9.10 -2.95 9.58
CA LYS A 106 9.47 -1.66 10.18
C LYS A 106 10.87 -1.62 10.82
N PRO A 107 11.32 -2.66 11.57
CA PRO A 107 12.67 -2.67 12.14
C PRO A 107 13.80 -2.56 11.10
N GLY A 108 13.55 -2.93 9.84
CA GLY A 108 14.54 -2.86 8.76
C GLY A 108 15.02 -1.43 8.41
N LEU A 109 14.33 -0.38 8.86
CA LEU A 109 14.81 1.00 8.71
C LEU A 109 15.61 1.53 9.91
N ALA A 110 15.76 0.77 11.01
CA ALA A 110 16.43 1.27 12.21
C ALA A 110 17.87 1.73 11.92
N ASN A 111 18.65 0.91 11.21
CA ASN A 111 20.02 1.25 10.84
C ASN A 111 20.08 2.37 9.78
N VAL A 112 19.07 2.49 8.91
CA VAL A 112 18.96 3.58 7.94
C VAL A 112 18.79 4.91 8.67
N TYR A 113 17.83 5.00 9.60
CA TYR A 113 17.58 6.20 10.39
C TYR A 113 18.77 6.58 11.28
N ALA A 114 19.36 5.60 11.98
CA ALA A 114 20.57 5.83 12.78
C ALA A 114 21.72 6.36 11.90
N LYS A 115 21.84 5.87 10.66
CA LYS A 115 22.88 6.31 9.74
C LYS A 115 22.71 7.76 9.30
N VAL A 116 21.48 8.25 9.13
CA VAL A 116 21.22 9.62 8.66
C VAL A 116 20.99 10.63 9.78
N ALA A 117 20.85 10.18 11.02
CA ALA A 117 20.63 11.01 12.19
C ALA A 117 21.66 12.17 12.27
N GLY A 118 21.14 13.38 12.49
CA GLY A 118 21.95 14.60 12.63
C GLY A 118 22.53 15.17 11.34
N LYS A 119 22.40 14.49 10.19
CA LYS A 119 22.88 15.00 8.90
C LYS A 119 21.83 15.91 8.29
N LYS A 120 22.27 17.07 7.77
CA LYS A 120 21.36 18.11 7.26
C LYS A 120 21.58 18.48 5.79
N ASN A 121 22.73 18.15 5.20
CA ASN A 121 23.02 18.49 3.81
C ASN A 121 22.49 17.39 2.87
N PRO A 122 21.44 17.64 2.08
CA PRO A 122 20.79 16.62 1.25
C PRO A 122 21.69 16.02 0.16
N ASN A 123 22.71 16.77 -0.28
CA ASN A 123 23.63 16.36 -1.33
C ASN A 123 24.93 15.75 -0.77
N ALA A 124 25.09 15.68 0.55
CA ALA A 124 26.26 15.06 1.15
C ALA A 124 26.29 13.56 0.83
N SER A 125 27.45 13.07 0.40
CA SER A 125 27.67 11.65 0.19
C SER A 125 27.76 10.91 1.53
N VAL A 126 26.97 9.86 1.69
CA VAL A 126 26.90 9.03 2.90
C VAL A 126 27.25 7.59 2.53
N TYR A 127 28.34 7.08 3.11
CA TYR A 127 28.73 5.68 2.94
C TYR A 127 27.70 4.71 3.53
N ILE A 128 27.43 3.62 2.83
CA ILE A 128 26.54 2.56 3.29
C ILE A 128 27.38 1.53 4.05
N ASN A 129 27.05 1.27 5.31
CA ASN A 129 27.74 0.27 6.15
C ASN A 129 27.04 -1.09 6.05
N CYS A 130 27.69 -2.16 6.53
CA CYS A 130 27.15 -3.51 6.47
C CYS A 130 25.77 -3.61 7.13
N ALA A 131 25.57 -2.99 8.30
CA ALA A 131 24.28 -3.01 8.99
C ALA A 131 23.11 -2.44 8.15
N VAL A 132 23.34 -1.35 7.40
CA VAL A 132 22.34 -0.83 6.44
C VAL A 132 22.15 -1.82 5.29
N LYS A 133 23.23 -2.36 4.71
CA LYS A 133 23.11 -3.34 3.61
C LYS A 133 22.29 -4.55 4.02
N ASP A 134 22.63 -5.15 5.15
CA ASP A 134 21.99 -6.38 5.64
C ASP A 134 20.50 -6.14 5.91
N ASN A 135 20.13 -5.00 6.49
CA ASN A 135 18.73 -4.66 6.72
C ASN A 135 17.95 -4.38 5.42
N LEU A 136 18.52 -3.64 4.48
CA LEU A 136 17.84 -3.36 3.20
C LEU A 136 17.68 -4.64 2.36
N THR A 137 18.69 -5.50 2.32
CA THR A 137 18.61 -6.82 1.67
C THR A 137 17.58 -7.71 2.36
N TRP A 138 17.60 -7.78 3.70
CA TRP A 138 16.60 -8.53 4.47
C TRP A 138 15.18 -8.07 4.15
N MET A 139 14.93 -6.74 4.12
CA MET A 139 13.62 -6.23 3.73
C MET A 139 13.25 -6.59 2.30
N ALA A 140 14.18 -6.45 1.34
CA ALA A 140 13.93 -6.77 -0.06
C ALA A 140 13.50 -8.24 -0.22
N ASP A 141 14.22 -9.16 0.42
CA ASP A 141 13.93 -10.60 0.34
C ASP A 141 12.57 -10.95 0.96
N HIS A 142 12.23 -10.32 2.10
CA HIS A 142 10.93 -10.55 2.75
C HIS A 142 9.77 -9.93 1.99
N ILE A 143 9.96 -8.73 1.42
CA ILE A 143 8.95 -8.11 0.56
C ILE A 143 8.72 -9.01 -0.65
N GLU A 144 9.78 -9.40 -1.36
CA GLU A 144 9.70 -10.24 -2.57
C GLU A 144 8.88 -11.51 -2.33
N GLN A 145 9.12 -12.19 -1.20
CA GLN A 145 8.44 -13.45 -0.85
C GLN A 145 7.04 -13.27 -0.25
N SER A 146 6.71 -12.10 0.29
CA SER A 146 5.43 -11.87 0.97
C SER A 146 4.25 -11.77 0.01
N SER A 147 3.15 -12.48 0.31
CA SER A 147 1.86 -12.33 -0.39
C SER A 147 1.04 -11.11 0.08
N GLY A 148 1.57 -10.32 1.03
CA GLY A 148 0.89 -9.19 1.65
C GLY A 148 0.49 -9.45 3.10
N THR A 149 -0.33 -8.55 3.63
CA THR A 149 -0.97 -8.67 4.95
C THR A 149 -2.40 -9.16 4.80
N PHE A 150 -2.83 -10.07 5.67
CA PHE A 150 -4.21 -10.53 5.75
C PHE A 150 -4.99 -9.65 6.72
N PHE A 151 -6.20 -9.22 6.35
CA PHE A 151 -6.96 -8.26 7.14
C PHE A 151 -7.67 -8.88 8.34
N PHE A 152 -8.34 -10.02 8.18
CA PHE A 152 -9.08 -10.73 9.24
C PHE A 152 -9.36 -12.18 8.83
N GLU A 153 -9.32 -13.14 9.77
CA GLU A 153 -10.03 -14.41 9.59
C GLU A 153 -11.49 -14.10 9.25
N ASN A 154 -12.09 -14.88 8.35
CA ASN A 154 -13.50 -14.74 8.00
C ASN A 154 -14.33 -15.06 9.25
N ILE A 155 -14.50 -14.09 10.14
CA ILE A 155 -15.45 -14.17 11.24
C ILE A 155 -16.79 -13.99 10.56
N ASP A 156 -17.40 -15.13 10.22
CA ASP A 156 -18.83 -15.18 9.94
C ASP A 156 -19.50 -14.59 11.18
N TRP A 157 -19.82 -13.30 11.12
CA TRP A 157 -20.73 -12.67 12.07
C TRP A 157 -22.03 -13.43 11.89
N HIS A 158 -22.29 -14.40 12.76
CA HIS A 158 -23.56 -15.09 12.83
C HIS A 158 -24.47 -14.22 13.71
N PRO A 159 -25.37 -13.40 13.14
CA PRO A 159 -26.25 -12.53 13.94
C PRO A 159 -27.23 -13.30 14.85
N LEU A 160 -27.17 -14.64 14.85
CA LEU A 160 -28.01 -15.54 15.64
C LEU A 160 -27.23 -16.37 16.68
N GLY A 161 -25.89 -16.26 16.73
CA GLY A 161 -25.04 -17.07 17.62
C GLY A 161 -24.37 -16.30 18.77
N ASP A 162 -24.26 -14.98 18.64
CA ASP A 162 -23.52 -14.12 19.60
C ASP A 162 -24.45 -13.39 20.59
N ALA A 163 -25.69 -13.86 20.72
CA ALA A 163 -26.65 -13.37 21.70
C ALA A 163 -26.93 -14.47 22.75
N ASP A 164 -25.94 -14.76 23.59
CA ASP A 164 -26.10 -15.44 24.88
C ASP A 164 -25.10 -14.88 25.91
#